data_AF-A0A354MD60-F1
#
_entry.id   AF-A0A354MD60-F1
#
_cell.length_a   1.000
_cell.length_b   1.000
_cell.length_c   1.000
_cell.angle_alpha   90.00
_cell.angle_beta   90.00
_cell.angle_gamma   90.00
#
_symmetry.space_group_name_H-M   'P 1'
#
loop_
_entity.id
_entity.type
_entity.pdbx_description
1 polymer ?
#
loop_
_entity_poly.entity_id
_entity_poly.type
_entity_poly.pdbx_seq_one_letter_code
_entity_poly.pdbx_strand_id
1 'polypeptide(L)'
;MQVENSVKPNKRFIIEDLGNGKCTVSFFYNIVEETVEENDKRYLYDMYTIELDNREELSEEIENNYEQWLQFAKKEDYEKLAAEVRKKRNELLKDTDKEMCIDRLGLDIPAEISMTNLISCLKQFFEGFSNVYNGKIAKYRQELRDITKQEGFPYHIVWPTKDENKED
;
A
#
# COMPACT_ATOMS: atom_id res chain seq x y z
N MET A 1 6.20 10.62 5.57
CA MET A 1 6.66 9.46 6.37
C MET A 1 7.35 9.90 7.67
N GLN A 2 7.31 9.10 8.75
CA GLN A 2 8.04 9.42 10.00
C GLN A 2 9.53 9.10 9.83
N VAL A 3 10.40 10.01 10.27
CA VAL A 3 11.86 9.92 10.16
C VAL A 3 12.48 10.15 11.53
N GLU A 4 13.47 9.33 11.87
CA GLU A 4 14.31 9.48 13.06
C GLU A 4 15.63 10.15 12.66
N ASN A 5 16.02 11.19 13.38
CA ASN A 5 17.30 11.86 13.16
C ASN A 5 17.92 12.33 14.48
N SER A 6 19.25 12.26 14.58
CA SER A 6 20.02 12.76 15.72
C SER A 6 20.12 14.29 15.73
N VAL A 7 19.85 14.96 14.60
CA VAL A 7 19.92 16.43 14.47
C VAL A 7 18.53 17.02 14.27
N LYS A 8 18.20 18.02 15.11
CA LYS A 8 16.94 18.75 15.02
C LYS A 8 16.86 19.56 13.72
N PRO A 9 15.77 19.46 12.95
CA PRO A 9 15.51 20.38 11.86
C PRO A 9 15.30 21.80 12.41
N ASN A 10 16.19 22.74 12.08
CA ASN A 10 16.09 24.14 12.52
C ASN A 10 15.06 24.95 11.73
N LYS A 11 14.60 24.44 10.59
CA LYS A 11 13.65 25.09 9.69
C LYS A 11 12.40 24.22 9.51
N ARG A 12 11.26 24.87 9.24
CA ARG A 12 9.98 24.20 8.98
C ARG A 12 9.96 23.50 7.62
N PHE A 13 10.70 24.03 6.65
CA PHE A 13 10.94 23.40 5.36
C PHE A 13 12.35 23.75 4.85
N ILE A 14 12.84 22.94 3.91
CA ILE A 14 14.10 23.17 3.19
C ILE A 14 13.81 22.99 1.70
N ILE A 15 14.44 23.83 0.88
CA ILE A 15 14.41 23.74 -0.58
C ILE A 15 15.82 23.35 -1.05
N GLU A 16 15.92 22.23 -1.78
CA GLU A 16 17.16 21.73 -2.36
C GLU A 16 17.06 21.79 -3.88
N ASP A 17 18.01 22.44 -4.55
CA ASP A 17 18.07 22.49 -6.01
C ASP A 17 18.70 21.21 -6.57
N LEU A 18 18.03 20.55 -7.51
CA LEU A 18 18.51 19.33 -8.17
C LEU A 18 19.38 19.63 -9.40
N GLY A 19 19.61 20.90 -9.74
CA GLY A 19 20.51 21.34 -10.81
C GLY A 19 19.97 21.14 -12.23
N ASN A 20 18.75 20.63 -12.38
CA ASN A 20 18.05 20.41 -13.66
C ASN A 20 16.88 21.38 -13.88
N GLY A 21 16.86 22.50 -13.14
CA GLY A 21 15.72 23.42 -13.10
C GLY A 21 14.57 22.96 -12.20
N LYS A 22 14.73 21.85 -11.48
CA LYS A 22 13.79 21.38 -10.45
C LYS A 22 14.38 21.56 -9.06
N CYS A 23 13.50 21.73 -8.09
CA CYS A 23 13.82 21.77 -6.68
C CYS A 23 12.97 20.76 -5.91
N THR A 24 13.56 20.22 -4.86
CA THR A 24 12.89 19.38 -3.88
C THR A 24 12.57 20.22 -2.66
N VAL A 25 11.30 20.26 -2.26
CA VAL A 25 10.88 20.91 -1.02
C VAL A 25 10.56 19.85 0.01
N SER A 26 11.29 19.87 1.12
CA SER A 26 11.11 18.95 2.25
C SER A 26 10.50 19.70 3.43
N PHE A 27 9.31 19.29 3.86
CA PHE A 27 8.59 19.81 5.00
C PHE A 27 8.82 18.94 6.23
N PHE A 28 9.05 19.58 7.38
CA PHE A 28 9.23 18.92 8.67
C PHE A 28 8.06 19.25 9.60
N TYR A 29 7.37 18.22 10.09
CA TYR A 29 6.19 18.37 10.93
C TYR A 29 6.25 17.48 12.17
N ASN A 30 5.51 17.85 13.22
CA ASN A 30 5.37 17.08 14.47
C ASN A 30 6.72 16.66 15.09
N ILE A 31 7.63 17.62 15.26
CA ILE A 31 8.99 17.36 15.80
C ILE A 31 8.88 17.07 17.30
N VAL A 32 9.17 15.83 17.68
CA VAL A 32 9.23 15.35 19.06
C VAL A 32 10.69 15.08 19.43
N GLU A 33 11.11 15.58 20.59
CA GLU A 33 12.42 15.29 21.19
C GLU A 33 12.29 14.09 22.13
N GLU A 34 13.08 13.06 21.88
CA GLU A 34 13.18 11.87 22.71
C GLU A 34 14.60 11.78 23.29
N THR A 35 14.69 11.75 24.62
CA THR A 35 15.96 11.62 25.33
C THR A 35 16.18 10.14 25.62
N VAL A 36 17.20 9.54 25.01
CA VAL A 36 17.45 8.09 25.13
C VAL A 36 18.41 7.78 26.29
N GLU A 37 19.44 8.62 26.48
CA GLU A 37 20.37 8.59 27.64
C GLU A 37 20.78 10.01 28.05
N GLU A 38 21.46 10.20 29.20
CA GLU A 38 21.82 11.51 29.80
C GLU A 38 22.50 12.53 28.85
N ASN A 39 23.00 12.11 27.68
CA ASN A 39 23.57 12.99 26.65
C ASN A 39 23.13 12.71 25.20
N ASP A 40 22.29 11.70 24.92
CA ASP A 40 21.89 11.36 23.56
C ASP A 40 20.44 11.76 23.29
N LYS A 41 20.29 12.79 22.44
CA LYS A 41 19.01 13.31 21.97
C LYS A 41 18.65 12.73 20.62
N ARG A 42 17.40 12.29 20.46
CA ARG A 42 16.83 11.87 19.18
C ARG A 42 15.62 12.74 18.85
N TYR A 43 15.44 13.01 17.57
CA TYR A 43 14.32 13.79 17.06
C TYR A 43 13.51 12.93 16.12
N LEU A 44 12.24 12.74 16.47
CA LEU A 44 11.24 12.09 15.63
C LEU A 44 10.41 13.18 14.96
N TYR A 45 10.29 13.13 13.63
CA TYR A 45 9.46 14.07 12.89
C TYR A 45 8.86 13.43 11.65
N ASP A 46 7.75 13.98 11.19
CA ASP A 46 7.17 13.64 9.91
C ASP A 46 7.83 14.47 8.81
N MET A 47 8.35 13.80 7.79
CA MET A 47 8.92 14.42 6.61
C MET A 47 8.03 14.17 5.39
N TYR A 48 7.71 15.25 4.67
CA TYR A 48 6.96 15.20 3.40
C TYR A 48 7.73 15.95 2.33
N THR A 49 7.82 15.35 1.14
CA THR A 49 8.71 15.85 0.09
C THR A 49 7.93 16.01 -1.22
N ILE A 50 8.08 17.16 -1.85
CA ILE A 50 7.49 17.47 -3.15
C ILE A 50 8.57 17.93 -4.13
N GLU A 51 8.41 17.54 -5.40
CA GLU A 51 9.29 17.97 -6.48
C GLU A 51 8.57 19.04 -7.30
N LEU A 52 9.17 20.22 -7.42
CA LEU A 52 8.63 21.36 -8.15
C LEU A 52 9.66 21.91 -9.11
N ASP A 53 9.22 22.75 -10.04
CA ASP A 53 10.15 23.56 -10.85
C ASP A 53 10.75 24.66 -9.97
N ASN A 54 12.05 24.90 -10.12
CA ASN A 54 12.75 25.93 -9.38
C ASN A 54 12.26 27.33 -9.79
N ARG A 55 11.80 28.12 -8.82
CA ARG A 55 11.30 29.49 -9.00
C ARG A 55 11.78 30.35 -7.84
N GLU A 56 12.15 31.60 -8.13
CA GLU A 56 12.69 32.53 -7.12
C GLU A 56 11.66 32.87 -6.02
N GLU A 57 10.37 32.97 -6.37
CA GLU A 57 9.28 33.34 -5.44
C GLU A 57 8.77 32.16 -4.59
N LEU A 58 9.24 30.93 -4.87
CA LEU A 58 8.70 29.70 -4.25
C LEU A 58 8.84 29.70 -2.73
N SER A 59 9.96 30.22 -2.21
CA SER A 59 10.18 30.29 -0.76
C SER A 59 9.19 31.22 -0.06
N GLU A 60 8.87 32.37 -0.66
CA GLU A 60 7.92 33.33 -0.09
C GLU A 60 6.48 32.82 -0.21
N GLU A 61 6.15 32.17 -1.32
CA GLU A 61 4.83 31.55 -1.53
C GLU A 61 4.55 30.44 -0.50
N ILE A 62 5.55 29.59 -0.25
CA ILE A 62 5.45 28.54 0.77
C ILE A 62 5.32 29.15 2.16
N GLU A 63 6.06 30.19 2.51
CA GLU A 63 5.94 30.82 3.83
C GLU A 63 4.56 31.46 4.02
N ASN A 64 4.06 32.16 3.01
CA ASN A 64 2.76 32.84 3.05
C ASN A 64 1.58 31.85 3.12
N ASN A 65 1.68 30.68 2.49
CA ASN A 65 0.63 29.67 2.42
C ASN A 65 1.07 28.31 2.99
N TYR A 66 1.88 28.33 4.05
CA TYR A 66 2.56 27.14 4.59
C TYR A 66 1.62 25.96 4.84
N GLU A 67 0.47 26.21 5.46
CA GLU A 67 -0.47 25.14 5.80
C GLU A 67 -1.03 24.47 4.54
N GLN A 68 -1.31 25.23 3.48
CA GLN A 68 -1.83 24.67 2.21
C GLN A 68 -0.77 23.81 1.52
N TRP A 69 0.47 24.28 1.49
CA TRP A 69 1.61 23.53 0.92
C TRP A 69 1.92 22.27 1.72
N LEU A 70 1.84 22.34 3.06
CA LEU A 70 1.99 21.16 3.91
C LEU A 70 0.90 20.12 3.64
N GLN A 71 -0.36 20.54 3.52
CA GLN A 71 -1.47 19.63 3.19
C GLN A 71 -1.32 19.04 1.79
N PHE A 72 -0.85 19.84 0.82
CA PHE A 72 -0.53 19.37 -0.52
C PHE A 72 0.56 18.30 -0.49
N ALA A 73 1.67 18.54 0.21
CA ALA A 73 2.76 17.59 0.36
C ALA A 73 2.31 16.29 1.05
N LYS A 74 1.51 16.39 2.11
CA LYS A 74 0.91 15.23 2.79
C LYS A 74 0.05 14.40 1.84
N LYS A 75 -0.77 15.05 1.03
CA LYS A 75 -1.64 14.39 0.06
C LYS A 75 -0.83 13.71 -1.04
N GLU A 76 0.19 14.37 -1.58
CA GLU A 76 1.04 13.81 -2.63
C GLU A 76 1.82 12.59 -2.13
N ASP A 77 2.41 12.65 -0.93
CA ASP A 77 3.10 11.52 -0.27
C ASP A 77 2.13 10.33 -0.08
N TYR A 78 0.93 10.62 0.44
CA TYR A 78 -0.13 9.61 0.61
C TYR A 78 -0.51 8.95 -0.71
N GLU A 79 -0.74 9.73 -1.77
CA GLU A 79 -1.16 9.22 -3.07
C GLU A 79 -0.06 8.36 -3.74
N LYS A 80 1.20 8.78 -3.64
CA LYS A 80 2.37 8.02 -4.14
C LYS A 80 2.48 6.67 -3.42
N LEU A 81 2.54 6.67 -2.09
CA LEU A 81 2.59 5.45 -1.27
C LEU A 81 1.38 4.55 -1.52
N ALA A 82 0.17 5.12 -1.54
CA ALA A 82 -1.05 4.34 -1.79
C ALA A 82 -1.05 3.72 -3.19
N ALA A 83 -0.52 4.41 -4.21
CA ALA A 83 -0.38 3.88 -5.55
C ALA A 83 0.61 2.70 -5.60
N GLU A 84 1.76 2.81 -4.94
CA GLU A 84 2.74 1.72 -4.82
C GLU A 84 2.15 0.49 -4.13
N VAL A 85 1.45 0.68 -3.00
CA VAL A 85 0.77 -0.40 -2.28
C VAL A 85 -0.30 -1.06 -3.16
N ARG A 86 -1.12 -0.26 -3.86
CA ARG A 86 -2.13 -0.79 -4.79
C ARG A 86 -1.50 -1.56 -5.94
N LYS A 87 -0.34 -1.11 -6.46
CA LYS A 87 0.40 -1.80 -7.51
C LYS A 87 0.88 -3.17 -7.02
N LYS A 88 1.58 -3.23 -5.88
CA LYS A 88 2.02 -4.50 -5.27
C LYS A 88 0.85 -5.44 -4.98
N ARG A 89 -0.26 -4.92 -4.44
CA ARG A 89 -1.50 -5.69 -4.23
C ARG A 89 -2.02 -6.29 -5.54
N ASN A 90 -2.10 -5.49 -6.61
CA ASN A 90 -2.59 -5.96 -7.89
C ASN A 90 -1.67 -7.02 -8.51
N GLU A 91 -0.34 -6.91 -8.32
CA GLU A 91 0.63 -7.92 -8.73
C GLU A 91 0.37 -9.26 -7.99
N LEU A 92 0.23 -9.24 -6.66
CA LEU A 92 -0.07 -10.45 -5.88
C LEU A 92 -1.43 -11.09 -6.22
N LEU A 93 -2.44 -10.27 -6.53
CA LEU A 93 -3.72 -10.77 -7.03
C LEU A 93 -3.57 -11.41 -8.42
N LYS A 94 -2.76 -10.84 -9.30
CA LYS A 94 -2.51 -11.40 -10.64
C LYS A 94 -1.77 -12.74 -10.56
N ASP A 95 -0.80 -12.87 -9.65
CA ASP A 95 -0.06 -14.12 -9.47
C ASP A 95 -0.97 -15.26 -9.01
N THR A 96 -1.97 -14.94 -8.20
CA THR A 96 -2.95 -15.92 -7.70
C THR A 96 -4.12 -16.16 -8.67
N ASP A 97 -4.24 -15.43 -9.78
CA ASP A 97 -5.31 -15.67 -10.76
C ASP A 97 -5.19 -17.04 -11.43
N LYS A 98 -3.97 -17.55 -11.63
CA LYS A 98 -3.71 -18.91 -12.13
C LYS A 98 -4.27 -19.99 -11.20
N GLU A 99 -4.47 -19.65 -9.93
CA GLU A 99 -5.02 -20.55 -8.91
C GLU A 99 -6.55 -20.53 -8.85
N MET A 100 -7.18 -19.56 -9.50
CA MET A 100 -8.63 -19.36 -9.55
C MET A 100 -9.26 -19.82 -10.87
N CYS A 101 -8.50 -20.51 -11.74
CA CYS A 101 -9.02 -21.02 -13.01
C CYS A 101 -10.06 -22.14 -12.79
N ILE A 102 -11.20 -21.99 -13.47
CA ILE A 102 -12.36 -22.92 -13.46
C ILE A 102 -11.93 -24.35 -13.82
N ASP A 103 -10.89 -24.51 -14.64
CA ASP A 103 -10.35 -25.81 -15.05
C ASP A 103 -9.92 -26.70 -13.86
N ARG A 104 -9.62 -26.10 -12.71
CA ARG A 104 -9.24 -26.81 -11.48
C ARG A 104 -10.43 -27.30 -10.66
N LEU A 105 -11.66 -26.94 -11.03
CA LEU A 105 -12.88 -27.40 -10.36
C LEU A 105 -13.20 -28.88 -10.63
N GLY A 106 -12.48 -29.52 -11.56
CA GLY A 106 -12.63 -30.96 -11.84
C GLY A 106 -14.05 -31.32 -12.32
N LEU A 107 -14.68 -30.43 -13.09
CA LEU A 107 -16.05 -30.63 -13.56
C LEU A 107 -16.06 -31.59 -14.74
N ASP A 108 -16.56 -32.80 -14.51
CA ASP A 108 -16.84 -33.73 -15.59
C ASP A 108 -18.18 -33.33 -16.25
N ILE A 109 -18.10 -32.80 -17.47
CA ILE A 109 -19.28 -32.41 -18.25
C ILE A 109 -19.72 -33.63 -19.08
N PRO A 110 -20.85 -34.29 -18.76
CA PRO A 110 -21.34 -35.42 -19.52
C PRO A 110 -21.84 -34.97 -20.91
N ALA A 111 -21.58 -35.79 -21.93
CA ALA A 111 -21.96 -35.50 -23.32
C ALA A 111 -23.48 -35.51 -23.56
N GLU A 112 -24.25 -36.17 -22.69
CA GLU A 112 -25.71 -36.24 -22.76
C GLU A 112 -26.37 -35.57 -21.55
N ILE A 113 -27.23 -34.59 -21.85
CA ILE A 113 -27.94 -33.79 -20.83
C ILE A 113 -29.25 -34.50 -20.47
N SER A 114 -29.24 -35.26 -19.37
CA SER A 114 -30.45 -35.77 -18.71
C SER A 114 -30.73 -34.95 -17.44
N MET A 115 -31.98 -34.92 -16.95
CA MET A 115 -32.31 -34.20 -15.72
C MET A 115 -31.53 -34.72 -14.50
N THR A 116 -31.24 -36.03 -14.45
CA THR A 116 -30.44 -36.64 -13.38
C THR A 116 -28.97 -36.21 -13.47
N ASN A 117 -28.41 -36.19 -14.67
CA ASN A 117 -27.03 -35.77 -14.93
C ASN A 117 -26.84 -34.27 -14.71
N LEU A 118 -27.85 -33.45 -15.04
CA LEU A 118 -27.84 -32.01 -14.81
C LEU A 118 -27.79 -31.69 -13.31
N ILE A 119 -28.60 -32.38 -12.50
CA ILE A 119 -28.62 -32.20 -11.04
C ILE A 119 -27.28 -32.63 -10.43
N SER A 120 -26.67 -33.72 -10.90
CA SER A 120 -25.36 -34.15 -10.39
C SER A 120 -24.25 -33.18 -10.77
N CYS A 121 -24.22 -32.70 -12.03
CA CYS A 121 -23.27 -31.67 -12.46
C CYS A 121 -23.43 -30.38 -11.66
N LEU A 122 -24.67 -29.95 -11.36
CA LEU A 122 -24.91 -28.75 -10.56
C LEU A 122 -24.40 -28.92 -9.12
N LYS A 123 -24.59 -30.09 -8.51
CA LYS A 123 -24.03 -30.40 -7.18
C LYS A 123 -22.50 -30.37 -7.20
N GLN A 124 -21.87 -31.03 -8.17
CA GLN A 124 -20.41 -31.03 -8.32
C GLN A 124 -19.87 -29.62 -8.58
N PHE A 125 -20.61 -28.80 -9.35
CA PHE A 125 -20.28 -27.40 -9.56
C PHE A 125 -20.30 -26.60 -8.24
N PHE A 126 -21.36 -26.73 -7.44
CA PHE A 126 -21.44 -26.04 -6.15
C PHE A 126 -20.41 -26.56 -5.14
N GLU A 127 -20.10 -27.86 -5.13
CA GLU A 127 -19.08 -28.46 -4.26
C GLU A 127 -17.67 -28.00 -4.66
N GLY A 128 -17.31 -28.07 -5.95
CA GLY A 128 -16.05 -27.57 -6.46
C GLY A 128 -15.88 -26.07 -6.20
N PHE A 129 -16.94 -25.28 -6.45
CA PHE A 129 -16.94 -23.85 -6.20
C PHE A 129 -16.81 -23.54 -4.71
N SER A 130 -17.51 -24.27 -3.84
CA SER A 130 -17.38 -24.15 -2.38
C SER A 130 -15.96 -24.47 -1.90
N ASN A 131 -15.32 -25.50 -2.45
CA ASN A 131 -13.95 -25.86 -2.10
C ASN A 131 -12.92 -24.80 -2.54
N VAL A 132 -13.12 -24.20 -3.72
CA VAL A 132 -12.27 -23.09 -4.21
C VAL A 132 -12.54 -21.80 -3.42
N TYR A 133 -13.80 -21.49 -3.10
CA TYR A 133 -14.21 -20.30 -2.36
C TYR A 133 -13.82 -20.35 -0.86
N ASN A 134 -13.87 -21.52 -0.24
CA ASN A 134 -13.38 -21.73 1.13
C ASN A 134 -11.87 -21.99 1.19
N GLY A 135 -11.22 -22.11 0.03
CA GLY A 135 -9.79 -22.38 -0.09
C GLY A 135 -8.94 -21.28 0.54
N LYS A 136 -7.77 -21.67 1.06
CA LYS A 136 -6.77 -20.76 1.65
C LYS A 136 -6.43 -19.59 0.71
N ILE A 137 -6.43 -19.84 -0.60
CA ILE A 137 -6.16 -18.83 -1.62
C ILE A 137 -7.26 -17.76 -1.73
N ALA A 138 -8.52 -18.13 -1.56
CA ALA A 138 -9.64 -17.18 -1.59
C ALA A 138 -9.59 -16.24 -0.38
N LYS A 139 -9.26 -16.78 0.81
CA LYS A 139 -9.01 -15.97 2.02
C LYS A 139 -7.83 -15.02 1.83
N TYR A 140 -6.70 -15.51 1.34
CA TYR A 140 -5.52 -14.71 1.03
C TYR A 140 -5.84 -13.56 0.06
N ARG A 141 -6.58 -13.82 -1.03
CA ARG A 141 -7.01 -12.78 -1.98
C ARG A 141 -7.94 -11.75 -1.36
N GLN A 142 -8.82 -12.19 -0.46
CA GLN A 142 -9.71 -11.29 0.26
C GLN A 142 -8.91 -10.37 1.20
N GLU A 143 -7.96 -10.92 1.95
CA GLU A 143 -7.05 -10.15 2.81
C GLU A 143 -6.22 -9.14 2.00
N LEU A 144 -5.72 -9.52 0.81
CA LEU A 144 -5.06 -8.58 -0.11
C LEU A 144 -5.97 -7.43 -0.53
N ARG A 145 -7.26 -7.69 -0.79
CA ARG A 145 -8.25 -6.65 -1.13
C ARG A 145 -8.54 -5.74 0.05
N ASP A 146 -8.53 -6.28 1.25
CA ASP A 146 -8.82 -5.55 2.48
C ASP A 146 -7.62 -4.74 3.01
N ILE A 147 -6.43 -4.80 2.38
CA ILE A 147 -5.26 -3.96 2.71
C ILE A 147 -5.63 -2.46 2.74
N THR A 148 -6.47 -1.99 1.83
CA THR A 148 -6.87 -0.57 1.78
C THR A 148 -7.83 -0.18 2.91
N LYS A 149 -8.32 -1.14 3.70
CA LYS A 149 -9.18 -0.93 4.87
C LYS A 149 -8.42 -1.05 6.18
N GLN A 150 -7.15 -1.45 6.16
CA GLN A 150 -6.33 -1.55 7.37
C GLN A 150 -6.11 -0.18 8.00
N GLU A 151 -6.11 -0.14 9.32
CA GLU A 151 -5.74 1.06 10.08
C GLU A 151 -4.26 1.40 9.80
N GLY A 152 -3.98 2.65 9.45
CA GLY A 152 -2.62 3.10 9.11
C GLY A 152 -2.27 3.05 7.62
N PHE A 153 -3.17 2.61 6.74
CA PHE A 153 -2.96 2.68 5.29
C PHE A 153 -2.73 4.14 4.83
N PRO A 154 -1.72 4.40 3.96
CA PRO A 154 -0.77 3.50 3.33
C PRO A 154 0.58 3.36 4.07
N TYR A 155 0.76 4.06 5.20
CA TYR A 155 2.05 4.20 5.89
C TYR A 155 2.44 2.96 6.70
N HIS A 156 1.47 2.29 7.33
CA HIS A 156 1.67 1.06 8.07
C HIS A 156 0.68 0.01 7.57
N ILE A 157 1.18 -1.02 6.89
CA ILE A 157 0.38 -2.10 6.32
C ILE A 157 1.00 -3.44 6.66
N VAL A 158 0.16 -4.41 6.98
CA VAL A 158 0.57 -5.80 7.19
C VAL A 158 0.14 -6.60 5.97
N TRP A 159 1.12 -7.17 5.26
CA TRP A 159 0.86 -8.01 4.10
C TRP A 159 0.48 -9.43 4.55
N PRO A 160 -0.59 -10.01 4.01
CA PRO A 160 -0.92 -11.40 4.28
C PRO A 160 0.18 -12.30 3.70
N THR A 161 0.42 -13.43 4.35
CA THR A 161 1.35 -14.45 3.84
C THR A 161 0.57 -15.45 3.02
N LYS A 162 1.12 -15.82 1.86
CA LYS A 162 0.57 -16.94 1.10
C LYS A 162 0.91 -18.18 1.92
N ASP A 163 -0.11 -18.85 2.46
CA ASP A 163 0.04 -20.21 3.03
C ASP A 163 0.43 -21.15 1.88
N GLU A 164 1.69 -21.10 1.46
CA GLU A 164 2.29 -22.19 0.72
C GLU A 164 2.32 -23.36 1.68
N ASN A 165 1.71 -24.47 1.26
CA ASN A 165 1.63 -25.70 2.03
C ASN A 165 2.97 -25.94 2.75
N LYS A 166 2.97 -25.86 4.09
CA LYS A 166 3.91 -26.64 4.87
C LYS A 166 3.55 -28.10 4.59
N GLU A 167 4.17 -28.66 3.57
CA GLU A 167 4.38 -30.09 3.47
C GLU A 167 5.26 -30.47 4.66
N ASP A 168 4.63 -30.97 5.71
CA ASP A 168 5.25 -31.91 6.66
C ASP A 168 4.87 -33.33 6.24
#